data_AF-A0A7S1RA47-F1
#
_entry.id   AF-A0A7S1RA47-F1
#
_cell.length_a   1.000
_cell.length_b   1.000
_cell.length_c   1.000
_cell.angle_alpha   90.00
_cell.angle_beta   90.00
_cell.angle_gamma   90.00
#
_symmetry.space_group_name_H-M   'P 1'
#
loop_
_entity.id
_entity.type
_entity.pdbx_description
1 polymer ?
#
loop_
_entity_poly.entity_id
_entity_poly.type
_entity_poly.pdbx_seq_one_letter_code
_entity_poly.pdbx_strand_id
1 'polypeptide(L)'
;SGGELFDRIIELNRFTEVQAAILMQQMIRALYYMHENGVCHRDLKPENFLFTSRDPIEKNVLKVVDFGLSFKFGPGKMPKTKAGTPYYIAPEVLAGRGYNHLCDLWSCGVIMYVMLCGSPPFYGDNDNQILAKVRRGIYAFNGNDWTNTSEDAKNLIRVLLKMNPEERFTAEQALKHEWIANTAPKADHVRFQSSLVDNLRNFQSVNKLKKAALHIIASQLDEGKIKALREIFTALDGNGDGLLTAAEMKEGISKAGLKDMPLDLEQILQHVDSDRSGIIDYTEFLAATLDQRLYLQEDICWAAFRVFDRNGNGQISPDELREVLVQGEVKNICGSRVDTVARIMGEVDTSGDGLIDFDEFMNMMRGKR
;
A
#
# COMPACT_ATOMS: atom_id res chain seq x y z
N SER A 1 -9.81 4.31 14.79
CA SER A 1 -10.01 3.23 13.82
C SER A 1 -11.42 3.29 13.26
N GLY A 2 -11.62 2.80 12.04
CA GLY A 2 -12.91 2.80 11.33
C GLY A 2 -13.76 1.54 11.51
N GLY A 3 -13.22 0.49 12.13
CA GLY A 3 -13.88 -0.81 12.30
C GLY A 3 -13.49 -1.82 11.22
N GLU A 4 -13.97 -3.05 11.37
CA GLU A 4 -13.71 -4.16 10.44
C GLU A 4 -14.66 -4.08 9.23
N LEU A 5 -14.25 -4.66 8.10
CA LEU A 5 -15.17 -4.85 6.98
C LEU A 5 -16.31 -5.78 7.35
N PHE A 6 -16.05 -6.76 8.21
CA PHE A 6 -17.07 -7.69 8.70
C PHE A 6 -18.26 -6.97 9.36
N ASP A 7 -17.97 -6.02 10.26
CA ASP A 7 -19.00 -5.22 10.93
C ASP A 7 -19.87 -4.47 9.92
N ARG A 8 -19.24 -3.90 8.87
CA ARG A 8 -19.96 -3.13 7.83
C ARG A 8 -20.82 -4.02 6.95
N ILE A 9 -20.41 -5.26 6.69
CA ILE A 9 -21.22 -6.26 5.99
C ILE A 9 -22.47 -6.59 6.83
N ILE A 10 -22.32 -6.78 8.14
CA ILE A 10 -23.44 -7.08 9.04
C ILE A 10 -24.42 -5.90 9.11
N GLU A 11 -23.90 -4.68 9.33
CA GLU A 11 -24.71 -3.46 9.47
C GLU A 11 -25.58 -3.18 8.23
N LEU A 12 -25.01 -3.38 7.04
CA LEU A 12 -25.67 -3.04 5.78
C LEU A 12 -26.36 -4.25 5.12
N ASN A 13 -26.16 -5.45 5.63
CA ASN A 13 -26.60 -6.76 5.10
C ASN A 13 -26.03 -7.10 3.71
N ARG A 14 -25.90 -6.14 2.80
CA ARG A 14 -25.19 -6.24 1.52
C ARG A 14 -24.73 -4.87 1.05
N PHE A 15 -23.66 -4.82 0.26
CA PHE A 15 -23.21 -3.61 -0.40
C PHE A 15 -23.89 -3.43 -1.76
N THR A 16 -24.00 -2.16 -2.19
CA THR A 16 -24.25 -1.88 -3.62
C THR A 16 -23.05 -2.33 -4.45
N GLU A 17 -23.25 -2.59 -5.75
CA GLU A 17 -22.13 -2.96 -6.62
C GLU A 17 -21.04 -1.89 -6.68
N VAL A 18 -21.41 -0.60 -6.63
CA VAL A 18 -20.45 0.50 -6.60
C VAL A 18 -19.59 0.45 -5.33
N GLN A 19 -20.21 0.26 -4.17
CA GLN A 19 -19.48 0.11 -2.91
C GLN A 19 -18.59 -1.14 -2.90
N ALA A 20 -19.10 -2.27 -3.37
CA ALA A 20 -18.33 -3.51 -3.47
C ALA A 20 -17.15 -3.34 -4.45
N ALA A 21 -17.34 -2.66 -5.59
CA ALA A 21 -16.28 -2.42 -6.56
C ALA A 21 -15.18 -1.50 -6.00
N ILE A 22 -15.54 -0.46 -5.25
CA ILE A 22 -14.59 0.42 -4.54
C ILE A 22 -13.72 -0.38 -3.56
N LEU A 23 -14.35 -1.24 -2.77
CA LEU A 23 -13.65 -2.07 -1.78
C LEU A 23 -12.79 -3.12 -2.47
N MET A 24 -13.32 -3.82 -3.48
CA MET A 24 -12.57 -4.82 -4.24
C MET A 24 -11.37 -4.22 -4.96
N GLN A 25 -11.50 -3.02 -5.55
CA GLN A 25 -10.37 -2.34 -6.18
C GLN A 25 -9.24 -2.10 -5.15
N GLN A 26 -9.56 -1.59 -3.96
CA GLN A 26 -8.56 -1.39 -2.90
C GLN A 26 -7.92 -2.70 -2.44
N MET A 27 -8.72 -3.76 -2.22
CA MET A 27 -8.20 -5.08 -1.84
C MET A 27 -7.25 -5.64 -2.89
N ILE A 28 -7.68 -5.65 -4.15
CA ILE A 28 -6.90 -6.25 -5.24
C ILE A 28 -5.62 -5.46 -5.48
N ARG A 29 -5.63 -4.11 -5.38
CA ARG A 29 -4.41 -3.29 -5.42
C ARG A 29 -3.42 -3.67 -4.31
N ALA A 30 -3.91 -3.83 -3.08
CA ALA A 30 -3.07 -4.28 -1.97
C ALA A 30 -2.50 -5.68 -2.24
N LEU A 31 -3.28 -6.60 -2.80
CA LEU A 31 -2.80 -7.92 -3.20
C LEU A 31 -1.76 -7.82 -4.31
N TYR A 32 -1.98 -6.97 -5.31
CA TYR A 32 -1.05 -6.79 -6.42
C TYR A 32 0.32 -6.35 -5.91
N TYR A 33 0.36 -5.30 -5.09
CA TYR A 33 1.57 -4.84 -4.43
C TYR A 33 2.27 -5.95 -3.63
N MET A 34 1.51 -6.68 -2.78
CA MET A 34 2.08 -7.77 -1.99
C MET A 34 2.67 -8.87 -2.86
N HIS A 35 1.97 -9.25 -3.93
CA HIS A 35 2.35 -10.35 -4.80
C HIS A 35 3.58 -9.99 -5.65
N GLU A 36 3.67 -8.77 -6.17
CA GLU A 36 4.89 -8.28 -6.84
C GLU A 36 6.10 -8.24 -5.89
N ASN A 37 5.86 -7.97 -4.61
CA ASN A 37 6.90 -8.02 -3.56
C ASN A 37 7.15 -9.43 -2.98
N GLY A 38 6.59 -10.47 -3.61
CA GLY A 38 6.81 -11.86 -3.20
C GLY A 38 6.19 -12.23 -1.85
N VAL A 39 5.15 -11.53 -1.41
CA VAL A 39 4.43 -11.76 -0.15
C VAL A 39 3.03 -12.31 -0.42
N CYS A 40 2.67 -13.41 0.21
CA CYS A 40 1.31 -13.97 0.17
C CYS A 40 0.69 -13.91 1.58
N HIS A 41 -0.56 -13.45 1.69
CA HIS A 41 -1.21 -13.19 2.97
C HIS A 41 -1.73 -14.46 3.65
N ARG A 42 -2.40 -15.33 2.89
CA ARG A 42 -2.90 -16.68 3.27
C ARG A 42 -4.05 -16.73 4.28
N ASP A 43 -4.46 -15.62 4.88
CA ASP A 43 -5.67 -15.54 5.73
C ASP A 43 -6.49 -14.27 5.44
N LEU A 44 -6.84 -14.03 4.18
CA LEU A 44 -7.73 -12.91 3.84
C LEU A 44 -9.17 -13.25 4.19
N LYS A 45 -9.78 -12.37 4.96
CA LYS A 45 -11.17 -12.42 5.43
C LYS A 45 -11.61 -11.00 5.80
N PRO A 46 -12.92 -10.70 5.86
CA PRO A 46 -13.40 -9.34 6.16
C PRO A 46 -12.86 -8.75 7.48
N GLU A 47 -12.59 -9.57 8.48
CA GLU A 47 -12.01 -9.18 9.78
C GLU A 47 -10.57 -8.64 9.62
N ASN A 48 -9.84 -9.12 8.60
CA ASN A 48 -8.47 -8.69 8.31
C ASN A 48 -8.41 -7.47 7.35
N PHE A 49 -9.54 -6.81 7.13
CA PHE A 49 -9.61 -5.54 6.41
C PHE A 49 -10.24 -4.47 7.31
N LEU A 50 -9.45 -3.45 7.65
CA LEU A 50 -9.87 -2.37 8.54
C LEU A 50 -10.08 -1.06 7.79
N PHE A 51 -11.12 -0.34 8.14
CA PHE A 51 -11.32 1.04 7.71
C PHE A 51 -10.46 2.00 8.53
N THR A 52 -9.92 3.04 7.89
CA THR A 52 -9.13 4.07 8.59
C THR A 52 -10.01 5.05 9.37
N SER A 53 -11.20 5.35 8.88
CA SER A 53 -12.16 6.27 9.51
C SER A 53 -13.57 5.67 9.55
N ARG A 54 -14.55 6.41 10.11
CA ARG A 54 -15.97 6.03 10.08
C ARG A 54 -16.72 6.63 8.88
N ASP A 55 -16.01 7.25 7.94
CA ASP A 55 -16.60 7.88 6.77
C ASP A 55 -17.35 6.86 5.90
N PRO A 56 -18.26 7.33 5.01
CA PRO A 56 -18.89 6.48 4.00
C PRO A 56 -17.84 5.72 3.17
N ILE A 57 -18.20 4.51 2.71
CA ILE A 57 -17.30 3.58 1.99
C ILE A 57 -16.58 4.27 0.83
N GLU A 58 -17.30 5.14 0.12
CA GLU A 58 -16.84 5.85 -1.07
C GLU A 58 -15.70 6.84 -0.78
N LYS A 59 -15.50 7.20 0.50
CA LYS A 59 -14.47 8.15 0.95
C LYS A 59 -13.46 7.52 1.91
N ASN A 60 -13.61 6.23 2.19
CA ASN A 60 -12.86 5.53 3.22
C ASN A 60 -11.72 4.71 2.61
N VAL A 61 -10.69 4.48 3.42
CA VAL A 61 -9.51 3.70 3.03
C VAL A 61 -9.56 2.37 3.74
N LEU A 62 -9.45 1.30 2.96
CA LEU A 62 -9.37 -0.06 3.48
C LEU A 62 -7.90 -0.48 3.58
N LYS A 63 -7.49 -0.98 4.74
CA LYS A 63 -6.13 -1.49 4.98
C LYS A 63 -6.20 -2.96 5.34
N VAL A 64 -5.37 -3.76 4.66
CA VAL A 64 -5.14 -5.16 5.04
C VAL A 64 -4.31 -5.21 6.32
N VAL A 65 -4.66 -6.09 7.24
CA VAL A 65 -3.97 -6.30 8.52
C VAL A 65 -3.77 -7.79 8.78
N ASP A 66 -3.03 -8.10 9.85
CA ASP A 66 -2.74 -9.45 10.33
C ASP A 66 -1.97 -10.35 9.34
N PHE A 67 -0.68 -10.04 9.22
CA PHE A 67 0.28 -10.82 8.44
C PHE A 67 0.84 -12.04 9.22
N GLY A 68 0.21 -12.46 10.32
CA GLY A 68 0.71 -13.54 11.18
C GLY A 68 0.80 -14.89 10.47
N LEU A 69 -0.02 -15.09 9.44
CA LEU A 69 0.02 -16.27 8.56
C LEU A 69 0.67 -15.98 7.20
N SER A 70 1.26 -14.81 6.97
CA SER A 70 1.87 -14.49 5.67
C SER A 70 3.09 -15.37 5.34
N PHE A 71 3.47 -15.42 4.07
CA PHE A 71 4.61 -16.19 3.59
C PHE A 71 5.32 -15.48 2.44
N LYS A 72 6.66 -15.44 2.48
CA LYS A 72 7.48 -14.95 1.37
C LYS A 72 7.68 -16.06 0.33
N PHE A 73 7.03 -15.92 -0.82
CA PHE A 73 7.15 -16.85 -1.94
C PHE A 73 8.29 -16.44 -2.90
N GLY A 74 8.60 -17.29 -3.86
CA GLY A 74 9.66 -17.10 -4.83
C GLY A 74 10.05 -18.42 -5.52
N PRO A 75 11.05 -18.42 -6.40
CA PRO A 75 11.47 -19.62 -7.12
C PRO A 75 11.74 -20.79 -6.15
N GLY A 76 11.00 -21.90 -6.34
CA GLY A 76 11.10 -23.11 -5.50
C GLY A 76 10.52 -23.01 -4.09
N LYS A 77 9.94 -21.87 -3.69
CA LYS A 77 9.34 -21.66 -2.37
C LYS A 77 7.82 -21.74 -2.44
N MET A 78 7.27 -22.89 -2.07
CA MET A 78 5.83 -23.10 -1.97
C MET A 78 5.45 -23.58 -0.56
N PRO A 79 4.56 -22.89 0.16
CA PRO A 79 4.04 -23.38 1.43
C PRO A 79 3.20 -24.64 1.23
N LYS A 80 3.29 -25.56 2.19
CA LYS A 80 2.45 -26.77 2.28
C LYS A 80 1.52 -26.77 3.49
N THR A 81 1.70 -25.79 4.37
CA THR A 81 0.91 -25.62 5.59
C THR A 81 -0.54 -25.29 5.24
N LYS A 82 -1.48 -26.00 5.83
CA LYS A 82 -2.90 -25.67 5.73
C LYS A 82 -3.17 -24.53 6.72
N ALA A 83 -3.30 -23.32 6.21
CA ALA A 83 -3.53 -22.11 7.00
C ALA A 83 -4.66 -21.30 6.36
N GLY A 84 -5.38 -20.54 7.18
CA GLY A 84 -6.52 -19.72 6.75
C GLY A 84 -7.83 -20.15 7.41
N THR A 85 -8.84 -19.29 7.25
CA THR A 85 -10.17 -19.46 7.83
C THR A 85 -11.09 -20.33 6.93
N PRO A 86 -11.88 -21.29 7.46
CA PRO A 86 -12.58 -22.30 6.67
C PRO A 86 -13.46 -21.80 5.51
N TYR A 87 -14.12 -20.64 5.66
CA TYR A 87 -14.96 -20.07 4.61
C TYR A 87 -14.15 -19.50 3.43
N TYR A 88 -12.94 -18.99 3.69
CA TYR A 88 -12.14 -18.21 2.74
C TYR A 88 -10.95 -19.01 2.18
N ILE A 89 -10.59 -20.12 2.80
CA ILE A 89 -9.45 -20.95 2.39
C ILE A 89 -9.63 -21.53 0.99
N ALA A 90 -8.56 -21.47 0.18
CA ALA A 90 -8.57 -21.98 -1.18
C ALA A 90 -8.41 -23.53 -1.24
N PRO A 91 -8.98 -24.21 -2.25
CA PRO A 91 -8.94 -25.68 -2.36
C PRO A 91 -7.53 -26.26 -2.41
N GLU A 92 -6.60 -25.60 -3.10
CA GLU A 92 -5.21 -26.01 -3.21
C GLU A 92 -4.44 -25.92 -1.89
N VAL A 93 -4.83 -24.98 -1.01
CA VAL A 93 -4.29 -24.88 0.36
C VAL A 93 -4.72 -26.10 1.17
N LEU A 94 -5.98 -26.52 1.05
CA LEU A 94 -6.51 -27.71 1.72
C LEU A 94 -5.86 -29.01 1.23
N ALA A 95 -5.48 -29.06 -0.04
CA ALA A 95 -4.77 -30.19 -0.63
C ALA A 95 -3.36 -30.35 -0.04
N GLY A 96 -2.72 -29.25 0.39
CA GLY A 96 -1.43 -29.27 1.09
C GLY A 96 -0.26 -29.79 0.24
N ARG A 97 -0.38 -29.74 -1.09
CA ARG A 97 0.65 -30.24 -2.03
C ARG A 97 1.71 -29.19 -2.39
N GLY A 98 1.54 -27.96 -1.92
CA GLY A 98 2.24 -26.78 -2.41
C GLY A 98 1.24 -25.88 -3.15
N TYR A 99 1.26 -24.58 -2.85
CA TYR A 99 0.41 -23.58 -3.51
C TYR A 99 1.17 -22.26 -3.69
N ASN A 100 0.62 -21.36 -4.51
CA ASN A 100 1.19 -20.04 -4.78
C ASN A 100 0.29 -18.93 -4.20
N HIS A 101 0.61 -17.67 -4.51
CA HIS A 101 -0.12 -16.50 -4.00
C HIS A 101 -1.58 -16.38 -4.49
N LEU A 102 -1.99 -17.13 -5.51
CA LEU A 102 -3.34 -17.07 -6.06
C LEU A 102 -4.42 -17.56 -5.09
N CYS A 103 -4.04 -18.22 -3.97
CA CYS A 103 -4.97 -18.52 -2.89
C CYS A 103 -5.58 -17.27 -2.25
N ASP A 104 -4.86 -16.14 -2.28
CA ASP A 104 -5.38 -14.85 -1.82
C ASP A 104 -6.50 -14.35 -2.73
N LEU A 105 -6.40 -14.56 -4.05
CA LEU A 105 -7.43 -14.16 -5.02
C LEU A 105 -8.70 -14.99 -4.90
N TRP A 106 -8.59 -16.27 -4.53
CA TRP A 106 -9.75 -17.08 -4.14
C TRP A 106 -10.45 -16.47 -2.92
N SER A 107 -9.67 -16.15 -1.88
CA SER A 107 -10.20 -15.55 -0.66
C SER A 107 -10.91 -14.23 -0.95
N CYS A 108 -10.34 -13.38 -1.81
CA CYS A 108 -10.99 -12.17 -2.33
C CYS A 108 -12.27 -12.45 -3.09
N GLY A 109 -12.34 -13.51 -3.91
CA GLY A 109 -13.57 -13.93 -4.59
C GLY A 109 -14.67 -14.34 -3.60
N VAL A 110 -14.31 -15.02 -2.50
CA VAL A 110 -15.25 -15.36 -1.43
C VAL A 110 -15.74 -14.09 -0.72
N ILE A 111 -14.84 -13.15 -0.40
CA ILE A 111 -15.21 -11.86 0.22
C ILE A 111 -16.16 -11.09 -0.70
N MET A 112 -15.87 -11.00 -2.00
CA MET A 112 -16.73 -10.35 -2.99
C MET A 112 -18.13 -10.98 -3.03
N TYR A 113 -18.22 -12.31 -3.00
CA TYR A 113 -19.49 -13.02 -2.96
C TYR A 113 -20.31 -12.63 -1.72
N VAL A 114 -19.66 -12.64 -0.53
CA VAL A 114 -20.30 -12.24 0.73
C VAL A 114 -20.73 -10.77 0.70
N MET A 115 -19.92 -9.88 0.14
CA MET A 115 -20.24 -8.45 0.03
C MET A 115 -21.50 -8.18 -0.79
N LEU A 116 -21.73 -8.93 -1.85
CA LEU A 116 -22.85 -8.71 -2.78
C LEU A 116 -24.16 -9.37 -2.34
N CYS A 117 -24.12 -10.50 -1.64
CA CYS A 117 -25.34 -11.21 -1.25
C CYS A 117 -25.52 -11.44 0.26
N GLY A 118 -24.54 -11.11 1.10
CA GLY A 118 -24.59 -11.24 2.56
C GLY A 118 -24.37 -12.66 3.10
N SER A 119 -23.98 -13.63 2.26
CA SER A 119 -23.78 -15.03 2.68
C SER A 119 -22.61 -15.67 1.95
N PRO A 120 -21.87 -16.61 2.56
CA PRO A 120 -20.72 -17.24 1.91
C PRO A 120 -21.13 -18.24 0.81
N PRO A 121 -20.31 -18.39 -0.25
CA PRO A 121 -20.60 -19.33 -1.35
C PRO A 121 -20.53 -20.80 -0.91
N PHE A 122 -19.76 -21.10 0.15
CA PHE A 122 -19.57 -22.43 0.72
C PHE A 122 -20.07 -22.47 2.17
N TYR A 123 -21.38 -22.55 2.36
CA TYR A 123 -21.99 -22.62 3.70
C TYR A 123 -22.10 -24.05 4.25
N GLY A 124 -21.97 -24.26 5.55
CA GLY A 124 -22.26 -25.53 6.22
C GLY A 124 -22.34 -25.36 7.75
N ASP A 125 -22.91 -26.33 8.44
CA ASP A 125 -23.15 -26.23 9.90
C ASP A 125 -21.87 -26.37 10.74
N ASN A 126 -20.79 -26.84 10.12
CA ASN A 126 -19.48 -26.99 10.74
C ASN A 126 -18.36 -26.97 9.69
N ASP A 127 -17.13 -26.78 10.15
CA ASP A 127 -15.93 -26.70 9.31
C ASP A 127 -15.80 -27.89 8.35
N ASN A 128 -16.08 -29.12 8.80
CA ASN A 128 -15.96 -30.29 7.92
C ASN A 128 -16.90 -30.22 6.71
N GLN A 129 -18.14 -29.76 6.92
CA GLN A 129 -19.09 -29.56 5.82
C GLN A 129 -18.66 -28.42 4.89
N ILE A 130 -18.20 -27.30 5.45
CA ILE A 130 -17.71 -26.14 4.70
C ILE A 130 -16.53 -26.56 3.82
N LEU A 131 -15.51 -27.17 4.42
CA LEU A 131 -14.31 -27.64 3.73
C LEU A 131 -14.63 -28.71 2.68
N ALA A 132 -15.65 -29.55 2.89
CA ALA A 132 -16.12 -30.50 1.87
C ALA A 132 -16.71 -29.79 0.66
N LYS A 133 -17.44 -28.68 0.85
CA LYS A 133 -17.97 -27.87 -0.26
C LYS A 133 -16.87 -27.08 -0.97
N VAL A 134 -15.92 -26.49 -0.23
CA VAL A 134 -14.73 -25.83 -0.81
C VAL A 134 -13.96 -26.79 -1.72
N ARG A 135 -13.72 -28.04 -1.27
CA ARG A 135 -13.06 -29.06 -2.10
C ARG A 135 -13.81 -29.41 -3.38
N ARG A 136 -15.14 -29.32 -3.38
CA ARG A 136 -15.98 -29.55 -4.58
C ARG A 136 -16.00 -28.33 -5.49
N GLY A 137 -15.87 -27.13 -4.96
CA GLY A 137 -15.90 -25.88 -5.73
C GLY A 137 -17.26 -25.52 -6.30
N ILE A 138 -18.33 -26.17 -5.86
CA ILE A 138 -19.68 -25.94 -6.39
C ILE A 138 -20.35 -24.88 -5.52
N TYR A 139 -20.59 -23.72 -6.13
CA TYR A 139 -21.42 -22.64 -5.60
C TYR A 139 -22.40 -22.19 -6.69
N ALA A 140 -23.37 -21.35 -6.33
CA ALA A 140 -24.34 -20.84 -7.28
C ALA A 140 -24.76 -19.42 -6.91
N PHE A 141 -25.24 -18.67 -7.92
CA PHE A 141 -25.84 -17.34 -7.75
C PHE A 141 -27.36 -17.48 -7.61
N ASN A 142 -27.78 -18.19 -6.56
CA ASN A 142 -29.18 -18.59 -6.39
C ASN A 142 -29.97 -17.55 -5.57
N GLY A 143 -31.27 -17.43 -5.89
CA GLY A 143 -32.23 -16.71 -5.08
C GLY A 143 -32.41 -15.24 -5.47
N ASN A 144 -33.31 -14.58 -4.76
CA ASN A 144 -33.66 -13.19 -5.00
C ASN A 144 -32.47 -12.25 -4.77
N ASP A 145 -31.47 -12.67 -3.99
CA ASP A 145 -30.33 -11.84 -3.63
C ASP A 145 -29.41 -11.48 -4.79
N TRP A 146 -29.39 -12.29 -5.86
CA TRP A 146 -28.55 -12.10 -7.04
C TRP A 146 -29.30 -11.52 -8.25
N THR A 147 -30.58 -11.20 -8.09
CA THR A 147 -31.45 -10.75 -9.19
C THR A 147 -31.01 -9.41 -9.78
N ASN A 148 -30.56 -8.48 -8.94
CA ASN A 148 -30.11 -7.16 -9.36
C ASN A 148 -28.60 -7.05 -9.56
N THR A 149 -27.87 -8.15 -9.41
CA THR A 149 -26.41 -8.17 -9.58
C THR A 149 -26.04 -8.42 -11.03
N SER A 150 -25.20 -7.55 -11.59
CA SER A 150 -24.71 -7.59 -12.96
C SER A 150 -24.01 -8.91 -13.29
N GLU A 151 -24.04 -9.27 -14.57
CA GLU A 151 -23.33 -10.45 -15.04
C GLU A 151 -21.81 -10.26 -14.96
N ASP A 152 -21.31 -9.03 -15.09
CA ASP A 152 -19.88 -8.72 -14.97
C ASP A 152 -19.38 -8.96 -13.54
N ALA A 153 -20.17 -8.58 -12.51
CA ALA A 153 -19.84 -8.89 -11.12
C ALA A 153 -19.74 -10.40 -10.88
N LYS A 154 -20.74 -11.14 -11.39
CA LYS A 154 -20.78 -12.61 -11.31
C LYS A 154 -19.61 -13.23 -12.09
N ASN A 155 -19.24 -12.67 -13.23
CA ASN A 155 -18.11 -13.12 -14.04
C ASN A 155 -16.80 -13.00 -13.26
N LEU A 156 -16.56 -11.84 -12.61
CA LEU A 156 -15.37 -11.65 -11.79
C LEU A 156 -15.29 -12.68 -10.65
N ILE A 157 -16.40 -12.94 -9.95
CA ILE A 157 -16.45 -14.00 -8.93
C ILE A 157 -16.09 -15.36 -9.55
N ARG A 158 -16.60 -15.68 -10.75
CA ARG A 158 -16.33 -16.96 -11.41
C ARG A 158 -14.85 -17.15 -11.72
N VAL A 159 -14.17 -16.12 -12.21
CA VAL A 159 -12.73 -16.20 -12.53
C VAL A 159 -11.87 -16.22 -11.27
N LEU A 160 -12.26 -15.52 -10.19
CA LEU A 160 -11.56 -15.56 -8.90
C LEU A 160 -11.77 -16.89 -8.15
N LEU A 161 -12.92 -17.53 -8.32
CA LEU A 161 -13.24 -18.84 -7.71
C LEU A 161 -12.98 -20.03 -8.65
N LYS A 162 -12.04 -19.89 -9.59
CA LYS A 162 -11.54 -21.02 -10.38
C LYS A 162 -10.80 -22.01 -9.49
N MET A 163 -11.17 -23.29 -9.60
CA MET A 163 -10.58 -24.39 -8.82
C MET A 163 -9.12 -24.64 -9.19
N ASN A 164 -8.78 -24.51 -10.46
CA ASN A 164 -7.41 -24.57 -10.94
C ASN A 164 -6.76 -23.18 -10.75
N PRO A 165 -5.73 -23.03 -9.91
CA PRO A 165 -5.07 -21.73 -9.71
C PRO A 165 -4.53 -21.13 -11.01
N GLU A 166 -4.06 -21.94 -11.96
CA GLU A 166 -3.53 -21.47 -13.25
C GLU A 166 -4.61 -20.84 -14.17
N GLU A 167 -5.89 -21.13 -13.92
CA GLU A 167 -7.01 -20.49 -14.61
C GLU A 167 -7.59 -19.31 -13.82
N ARG A 168 -7.13 -19.12 -12.58
CA ARG A 168 -7.59 -18.05 -11.69
C ARG A 168 -6.88 -16.77 -12.05
N PHE A 169 -7.61 -15.67 -12.04
CA PHE A 169 -7.01 -14.37 -12.32
C PHE A 169 -5.95 -14.00 -11.29
N THR A 170 -4.86 -13.42 -11.78
CA THR A 170 -3.91 -12.66 -10.95
C THR A 170 -4.55 -11.36 -10.47
N ALA A 171 -3.93 -10.68 -9.50
CA ALA A 171 -4.40 -9.37 -9.06
C ALA A 171 -4.41 -8.34 -10.21
N GLU A 172 -3.36 -8.33 -11.04
CA GLU A 172 -3.29 -7.48 -12.24
C GLU A 172 -4.45 -7.74 -13.21
N GLN A 173 -4.74 -9.01 -13.51
CA GLN A 173 -5.85 -9.38 -14.39
C GLN A 173 -7.21 -8.98 -13.79
N ALA A 174 -7.37 -9.15 -12.47
CA ALA A 174 -8.61 -8.80 -11.78
C ALA A 174 -8.85 -7.28 -11.75
N LEU A 175 -7.81 -6.45 -11.63
CA LEU A 175 -7.94 -4.98 -11.74
C LEU A 175 -8.40 -4.53 -13.13
N LYS A 176 -7.96 -5.25 -14.17
CA LYS A 176 -8.33 -4.99 -15.57
C LYS A 176 -9.70 -5.55 -15.96
N HIS A 177 -10.37 -6.28 -15.07
CA HIS A 177 -11.69 -6.85 -15.34
C HIS A 177 -12.74 -5.74 -15.53
N GLU A 178 -13.64 -5.91 -16.50
CA GLU A 178 -14.62 -4.90 -16.91
C GLU A 178 -15.46 -4.36 -15.74
N TRP A 179 -15.89 -5.25 -14.84
CA TRP A 179 -16.63 -4.86 -13.63
C TRP A 179 -15.86 -3.87 -12.75
N ILE A 180 -14.58 -4.11 -12.46
CA ILE A 180 -13.78 -3.16 -11.65
C ILE A 180 -13.55 -1.87 -12.43
N ALA A 181 -13.15 -1.98 -13.70
CA ALA A 181 -12.81 -0.84 -14.54
C ALA A 181 -13.99 0.12 -14.81
N ASN A 182 -15.22 -0.40 -14.84
CA ASN A 182 -16.42 0.36 -15.16
C ASN A 182 -17.21 0.79 -13.92
N THR A 183 -17.15 0.04 -12.82
CA THR A 183 -17.98 0.27 -11.64
C THR A 183 -17.24 0.99 -10.51
N ALA A 184 -15.91 0.79 -10.38
CA ALA A 184 -15.11 1.53 -9.41
C ALA A 184 -14.83 2.97 -9.91
N PRO A 185 -14.75 3.95 -9.00
CA PRO A 185 -14.41 5.32 -9.35
C PRO A 185 -13.02 5.38 -9.98
N LYS A 186 -12.92 6.16 -11.07
CA LYS A 186 -11.65 6.49 -11.68
C LYS A 186 -11.07 7.72 -11.00
N ALA A 187 -9.74 7.81 -10.96
CA ALA A 187 -9.03 8.96 -10.38
C ALA A 187 -9.02 10.20 -11.30
N ASP A 188 -9.89 10.26 -12.31
CA ASP A 188 -9.85 11.17 -13.47
C ASP A 188 -10.06 12.67 -13.13
N HIS A 189 -10.27 13.02 -11.86
CA HIS A 189 -10.60 14.40 -11.43
C HIS A 189 -9.71 14.96 -10.33
N VAL A 190 -8.59 14.31 -9.99
CA VAL A 190 -7.65 14.87 -9.02
C VAL A 190 -6.97 16.10 -9.62
N ARG A 191 -7.16 17.27 -9.01
CA ARG A 191 -6.45 18.50 -9.41
C ARG A 191 -5.06 18.49 -8.83
N PHE A 192 -4.07 18.47 -9.70
CA PHE A 192 -2.68 18.59 -9.30
C PHE A 192 -2.38 20.04 -8.97
N GLN A 193 -1.84 20.28 -7.78
CA GLN A 193 -1.32 21.60 -7.45
C GLN A 193 -0.03 21.83 -8.24
N SER A 194 0.18 23.05 -8.75
CA SER A 194 1.41 23.39 -9.48
C SER A 194 2.67 23.17 -8.62
N SER A 195 2.54 23.32 -7.30
CA SER A 195 3.61 23.09 -6.32
C SER A 195 4.11 21.65 -6.25
N LEU A 196 3.38 20.66 -6.78
CA LEU A 196 3.83 19.26 -6.73
C LEU A 196 5.16 19.08 -7.47
N VAL A 197 5.24 19.63 -8.67
CA VAL A 197 6.43 19.56 -9.53
C VAL A 197 7.58 20.34 -8.90
N ASP A 198 7.29 21.51 -8.32
CA ASP A 198 8.28 22.31 -7.61
C ASP A 198 8.84 21.58 -6.38
N ASN A 199 7.98 20.88 -5.61
CA ASN A 199 8.41 20.08 -4.46
C ASN A 199 9.34 18.93 -4.89
N LEU A 200 8.96 18.18 -5.94
CA LEU A 200 9.80 17.11 -6.50
C LEU A 200 11.16 17.65 -6.96
N ARG A 201 11.18 18.81 -7.65
CA ARG A 201 12.43 19.44 -8.08
C ARG A 201 13.29 19.90 -6.90
N ASN A 202 12.69 20.52 -5.89
CA ASN A 202 13.40 20.95 -4.69
C ASN A 202 14.01 19.77 -3.93
N PHE A 203 13.36 18.60 -3.94
CA PHE A 203 13.85 17.38 -3.30
C PHE A 203 15.20 16.88 -3.85
N GLN A 204 15.55 17.24 -5.09
CA GLN A 204 16.87 16.93 -5.68
C GLN A 204 18.03 17.50 -4.85
N SER A 205 17.85 18.70 -4.30
CA SER A 205 18.88 19.44 -3.58
C SER A 205 19.01 19.08 -2.10
N VAL A 206 18.15 18.17 -1.61
CA VAL A 206 18.07 17.79 -0.21
C VAL A 206 19.19 16.82 0.16
N ASN A 207 19.87 17.08 1.29
CA ASN A 207 20.91 16.18 1.79
C ASN A 207 20.33 14.83 2.27
N LYS A 208 21.20 13.82 2.40
CA LYS A 208 20.77 12.45 2.71
C LYS A 208 20.06 12.32 4.07
N LEU A 209 20.51 13.06 5.09
CA LEU A 209 19.88 13.02 6.42
C LEU A 209 18.47 13.60 6.38
N LYS A 210 18.28 14.75 5.73
CA LYS A 210 16.96 15.34 5.55
C LYS A 210 16.05 14.45 4.70
N LYS A 211 16.56 13.76 3.67
CA LYS A 211 15.76 12.74 2.93
C LYS A 211 15.31 11.62 3.85
N ALA A 212 16.20 11.07 4.67
CA ALA A 212 15.86 10.01 5.63
C ALA A 212 14.83 10.50 6.66
N ALA A 213 15.00 11.71 7.20
CA ALA A 213 14.04 12.34 8.11
C ALA A 213 12.67 12.52 7.46
N LEU A 214 12.61 13.00 6.22
CA LEU A 214 11.34 13.18 5.49
C LEU A 214 10.62 11.85 5.24
N HIS A 215 11.36 10.76 4.98
CA HIS A 215 10.75 9.42 4.87
C HIS A 215 10.15 8.95 6.19
N ILE A 216 10.89 9.13 7.29
CA ILE A 216 10.38 8.79 8.63
C ILE A 216 9.12 9.61 8.93
N ILE A 217 9.15 10.92 8.67
CA ILE A 217 7.98 11.78 8.83
C ILE A 217 6.82 11.27 7.98
N ALA A 218 7.04 11.03 6.68
CA ALA A 218 6.01 10.55 5.76
C ALA A 218 5.36 9.24 6.24
N SER A 219 6.15 8.30 6.78
CA SER A 219 5.66 7.02 7.29
C SER A 219 4.83 7.12 8.58
N GLN A 220 5.02 8.19 9.36
CA GLN A 220 4.37 8.40 10.66
C GLN A 220 3.16 9.34 10.61
N LEU A 221 2.94 10.02 9.48
CA LEU A 221 1.85 10.98 9.37
C LEU A 221 0.48 10.29 9.35
N ASP A 222 -0.48 10.93 10.01
CA ASP A 222 -1.87 10.48 10.02
C ASP A 222 -2.50 10.51 8.62
N GLU A 223 -3.40 9.55 8.37
CA GLU A 223 -4.14 9.41 7.10
C GLU A 223 -4.84 10.72 6.67
N GLY A 224 -5.35 11.50 7.63
CA GLY A 224 -6.00 12.78 7.34
C GLY A 224 -5.05 13.84 6.77
N LYS A 225 -3.78 13.85 7.18
CA LYS A 225 -2.76 14.81 6.73
C LYS A 225 -2.23 14.47 5.34
N ILE A 226 -2.22 13.18 4.97
CA ILE A 226 -1.68 12.69 3.69
C ILE A 226 -2.76 12.34 2.65
N LYS A 227 -4.06 12.46 2.97
CA LYS A 227 -5.17 12.09 2.09
C LYS A 227 -5.05 12.65 0.68
N ALA A 228 -4.78 13.96 0.55
CA ALA A 228 -4.64 14.60 -0.76
C ALA A 228 -3.45 14.06 -1.57
N LEU A 229 -2.32 13.81 -0.91
CA LEU A 229 -1.15 13.22 -1.58
C LEU A 229 -1.40 11.75 -1.98
N ARG A 230 -2.16 10.99 -1.18
CA ARG A 230 -2.59 9.63 -1.53
C ARG A 230 -3.49 9.61 -2.75
N GLU A 231 -4.44 10.52 -2.82
CA GLU A 231 -5.34 10.66 -3.98
C GLU A 231 -4.54 11.01 -5.25
N ILE A 232 -3.53 11.87 -5.13
CA ILE A 232 -2.59 12.18 -6.23
C ILE A 232 -1.79 10.94 -6.63
N PHE A 233 -1.17 10.23 -5.67
CA PHE A 233 -0.41 9.00 -5.95
C PHE A 233 -1.28 7.96 -6.68
N THR A 234 -2.49 7.73 -6.18
CA THR A 234 -3.45 6.78 -6.78
C THR A 234 -3.91 7.20 -8.18
N ALA A 235 -3.89 8.50 -8.49
CA ALA A 235 -4.19 9.02 -9.82
C ALA A 235 -3.03 8.89 -10.80
N LEU A 236 -1.80 8.87 -10.28
CA LEU A 236 -0.58 8.66 -11.06
C LEU A 236 -0.33 7.17 -11.33
N ASP A 237 -0.63 6.32 -10.35
CA ASP A 237 -0.52 4.86 -10.41
C ASP A 237 -1.62 4.27 -11.31
N GLY A 238 -1.32 4.28 -12.62
CA GLY A 238 -2.27 3.89 -13.66
C GLY A 238 -2.57 2.40 -13.68
N ASN A 239 -1.60 1.56 -13.32
CA ASN A 239 -1.76 0.10 -13.30
C ASN A 239 -2.30 -0.44 -11.96
N GLY A 240 -2.19 0.35 -10.87
CA GLY A 240 -2.65 0.00 -9.53
C GLY A 240 -1.72 -0.94 -8.75
N ASP A 241 -0.45 -1.04 -9.10
CA ASP A 241 0.54 -1.90 -8.45
C ASP A 241 1.11 -1.29 -7.16
N GLY A 242 0.80 -0.03 -6.87
CA GLY A 242 1.29 0.69 -5.70
C GLY A 242 2.69 1.27 -5.86
N LEU A 243 3.21 1.33 -7.09
CA LEU A 243 4.50 1.87 -7.47
C LEU A 243 4.30 2.94 -8.56
N LEU A 244 5.27 3.83 -8.73
CA LEU A 244 5.24 4.85 -9.77
C LEU A 244 6.46 4.74 -10.68
N THR A 245 6.22 4.37 -11.92
CA THR A 245 7.22 4.47 -12.98
C THR A 245 7.30 5.89 -13.54
N ALA A 246 8.41 6.21 -14.21
CA ALA A 246 8.54 7.48 -14.94
C ALA A 246 7.47 7.65 -16.04
N ALA A 247 7.04 6.55 -16.65
CA ALA A 247 5.97 6.54 -17.64
C ALA A 247 4.62 6.92 -17.03
N GLU A 248 4.26 6.30 -15.89
CA GLU A 248 3.03 6.58 -15.16
C GLU A 248 3.00 8.02 -14.64
N MET A 249 4.10 8.50 -14.06
CA MET A 249 4.23 9.91 -13.65
C MET A 249 3.96 10.85 -14.83
N LYS A 250 4.57 10.60 -15.99
CA LYS A 250 4.40 11.43 -17.19
C LYS A 250 2.98 11.40 -17.72
N GLU A 251 2.36 10.22 -17.78
CA GLU A 251 0.99 10.06 -18.24
C GLU A 251 0.00 10.75 -17.29
N GLY A 252 0.14 10.51 -15.98
CA GLY A 252 -0.73 11.07 -14.96
C GLY A 252 -0.66 12.60 -14.86
N ILE A 253 0.55 13.17 -14.90
CA ILE A 253 0.74 14.63 -14.92
C ILE A 253 0.14 15.24 -16.20
N SER A 254 0.27 14.56 -17.35
CA SER A 254 -0.32 15.01 -18.61
C SER A 254 -1.86 14.98 -18.57
N LYS A 255 -2.46 13.90 -18.03
CA LYS A 255 -3.91 13.77 -17.84
C LYS A 255 -4.48 14.82 -16.88
N ALA A 256 -3.69 15.23 -15.90
CA ALA A 256 -4.05 16.29 -14.96
C ALA A 256 -4.16 17.70 -15.58
N GLY A 257 -3.72 17.87 -16.83
CA GLY A 257 -3.75 19.17 -17.52
C GLY A 257 -2.63 20.12 -17.10
N LEU A 258 -1.58 19.63 -16.44
CA LEU A 258 -0.34 20.39 -16.25
C LEU A 258 0.37 20.48 -17.61
N LYS A 259 0.30 21.66 -18.24
CA LYS A 259 0.78 21.90 -19.60
C LYS A 259 2.31 21.88 -19.74
N ASP A 260 3.01 22.20 -18.65
CA ASP A 260 4.47 22.29 -18.63
C ASP A 260 5.06 21.07 -17.93
N MET A 261 5.28 20.01 -18.71
CA MET A 261 6.06 18.87 -18.26
C MET A 261 7.54 19.25 -18.13
N PRO A 262 8.19 19.01 -16.99
CA PRO A 262 9.62 19.23 -16.85
C PRO A 262 10.38 18.35 -17.85
N LEU A 263 11.21 18.96 -18.70
CA LEU A 263 12.13 18.22 -19.59
C LEU A 263 13.11 17.35 -18.78
N ASP A 264 13.36 17.75 -17.53
CA ASP A 264 14.20 17.10 -16.54
C ASP A 264 13.44 16.09 -15.66
N LEU A 265 12.19 15.70 -15.98
CA LEU A 265 11.40 14.80 -15.11
C LEU A 265 12.13 13.50 -14.78
N GLU A 266 12.72 12.80 -15.76
CA GLU A 266 13.46 11.57 -15.49
C GLU A 266 14.61 11.79 -14.50
N GLN A 267 15.30 12.93 -14.59
CA GLN A 267 16.36 13.30 -13.65
C GLN A 267 15.79 13.63 -12.26
N ILE A 268 14.63 14.29 -12.19
CA ILE A 268 13.90 14.52 -10.93
C ILE A 268 13.58 13.18 -10.27
N LEU A 269 12.98 12.24 -11.00
CA LEU A 269 12.57 10.95 -10.46
C LEU A 269 13.76 10.11 -9.98
N GLN A 270 14.90 10.13 -10.68
CA GLN A 270 16.14 9.49 -10.23
C GLN A 270 16.68 10.02 -8.88
N HIS A 271 16.32 11.24 -8.47
CA HIS A 271 16.70 11.79 -7.17
C HIS A 271 15.65 11.56 -6.08
N VAL A 272 14.40 11.30 -6.48
CA VAL A 272 13.30 10.92 -5.58
C VAL A 272 13.46 9.45 -5.18
N ASP A 273 13.70 8.60 -6.18
CA ASP A 273 14.07 7.19 -6.05
C ASP A 273 15.37 7.08 -5.24
N SER A 274 15.18 6.89 -3.95
CA SER A 274 16.23 6.95 -2.97
C SER A 274 17.01 5.64 -2.91
N ASP A 275 16.34 4.53 -3.23
CA ASP A 275 16.94 3.21 -3.27
C ASP A 275 17.49 2.77 -4.62
N ARG A 276 17.27 3.57 -5.66
CA ARG A 276 17.69 3.33 -7.04
C ARG A 276 17.07 2.08 -7.64
N SER A 277 15.86 1.75 -7.22
CA SER A 277 15.07 0.66 -7.79
C SER A 277 14.58 0.97 -9.22
N GLY A 278 14.60 2.23 -9.63
CA GLY A 278 14.08 2.71 -10.90
C GLY A 278 12.57 2.99 -10.89
N ILE A 279 11.94 2.80 -9.73
CA ILE A 279 10.52 3.00 -9.45
C ILE A 279 10.41 3.82 -8.16
N ILE A 280 9.30 4.54 -7.99
CA ILE A 280 9.06 5.35 -6.79
C ILE A 280 7.97 4.69 -5.98
N ASP A 281 8.28 4.34 -4.73
CA ASP A 281 7.26 3.81 -3.82
C ASP A 281 6.40 4.91 -3.18
N TYR A 282 5.34 4.50 -2.48
CA TYR A 282 4.41 5.42 -1.83
C TYR A 282 5.08 6.36 -0.81
N THR A 283 6.02 5.86 -0.01
CA THR A 283 6.70 6.64 1.03
C THR A 283 7.69 7.62 0.42
N GLU A 284 8.42 7.21 -0.62
CA GLU A 284 9.31 8.07 -1.40
C GLU A 284 8.56 9.23 -2.05
N PHE A 285 7.42 8.92 -2.68
CA PHE A 285 6.54 9.94 -3.24
C PHE A 285 6.06 10.92 -2.17
N LEU A 286 5.57 10.42 -1.03
CA LEU A 286 5.13 11.27 0.06
C LEU A 286 6.27 12.17 0.58
N ALA A 287 7.44 11.59 0.86
CA ALA A 287 8.60 12.32 1.37
C ALA A 287 9.04 13.45 0.43
N ALA A 288 8.98 13.20 -0.89
CA ALA A 288 9.39 14.17 -1.90
C ALA A 288 8.33 15.26 -2.19
N THR A 289 7.07 15.00 -1.87
CA THR A 289 5.94 15.90 -2.19
C THR A 289 5.37 16.61 -0.97
N LEU A 290 5.82 16.24 0.23
CA LEU A 290 5.33 16.77 1.49
C LEU A 290 5.50 18.29 1.61
N ASP A 291 4.44 18.99 2.02
CA ASP A 291 4.48 20.43 2.23
C ASP A 291 5.40 20.79 3.41
N GLN A 292 6.29 21.76 3.20
CA GLN A 292 7.20 22.26 4.23
C GLN A 292 6.49 22.76 5.50
N ARG A 293 5.30 23.33 5.38
CA ARG A 293 4.49 23.76 6.54
C ARG A 293 4.02 22.60 7.39
N LEU A 294 3.90 21.41 6.80
CA LEU A 294 3.47 20.21 7.51
C LEU A 294 4.64 19.58 8.25
N TYR A 295 5.77 19.34 7.56
CA TYR A 295 6.89 18.64 8.20
C TYR A 295 7.75 19.51 9.11
N LEU A 296 7.69 20.85 9.01
CA LEU A 296 8.42 21.75 9.93
C LEU A 296 7.71 21.97 11.27
N GLN A 297 6.57 21.33 11.52
CA GLN A 297 5.94 21.37 12.84
C GLN A 297 6.87 20.68 13.85
N GLU A 298 7.04 21.31 15.00
CA GLU A 298 8.05 20.92 15.98
C GLU A 298 7.81 19.50 16.49
N ASP A 299 6.55 19.13 16.78
CA ASP A 299 6.15 17.80 17.21
C ASP A 299 6.48 16.70 16.18
N ILE A 300 6.28 17.00 14.89
CA ILE A 300 6.60 16.09 13.77
C ILE A 300 8.11 15.90 13.63
N CYS A 301 8.88 17.00 13.61
CA CYS A 301 10.34 16.92 13.56
C CYS A 301 10.89 16.17 14.78
N TRP A 302 10.27 16.35 15.94
CA TRP A 302 10.72 15.72 17.17
C TRP A 302 10.41 14.22 17.24
N ALA A 303 9.30 13.79 16.64
CA ALA A 303 9.02 12.37 16.42
C ALA A 303 10.08 11.73 15.51
N ALA A 304 10.47 12.40 14.42
CA ALA A 304 11.50 11.89 13.51
C ALA A 304 12.89 11.86 14.16
N PHE A 305 13.28 12.91 14.90
CA PHE A 305 14.55 12.95 15.61
C PHE A 305 14.70 11.79 16.59
N ARG A 306 13.65 11.44 17.34
CA ARG A 306 13.66 10.31 18.28
C ARG A 306 13.84 8.94 17.62
N VAL A 307 13.59 8.82 16.31
CA VAL A 307 13.94 7.60 15.58
C VAL A 307 15.46 7.51 15.39
N PHE A 308 16.14 8.64 15.24
CA PHE A 308 17.60 8.72 15.17
C PHE A 308 18.26 8.64 16.55
N ASP A 309 17.80 9.40 17.54
CA ASP A 309 18.28 9.36 18.92
C ASP A 309 17.74 8.12 19.65
N ARG A 310 18.45 6.99 19.50
CA ARG A 310 18.02 5.70 20.05
C ARG A 310 18.19 5.61 21.56
N ASN A 311 19.20 6.31 22.09
CA ASN A 311 19.52 6.26 23.50
C ASN A 311 18.71 7.30 24.33
N GLY A 312 18.11 8.29 23.66
CA GLY A 312 17.21 9.27 24.26
C GLY A 312 17.93 10.39 25.03
N ASN A 313 19.19 10.67 24.71
CA ASN A 313 19.98 11.73 25.36
C ASN A 313 19.73 13.13 24.75
N GLY A 314 18.92 13.23 23.69
CA GLY A 314 18.63 14.48 23.00
C GLY A 314 19.67 14.88 21.95
N GLN A 315 20.61 14.00 21.61
CA GLN A 315 21.66 14.24 20.61
C GLN A 315 21.91 13.00 19.75
N ILE A 316 21.98 13.16 18.43
CA ILE A 316 22.24 12.05 17.51
C ILE A 316 23.75 11.87 17.36
N SER A 317 24.25 10.69 17.74
CA SER A 317 25.65 10.32 17.52
C SER A 317 25.90 9.77 16.11
N PRO A 318 27.16 9.77 15.61
CA PRO A 318 27.52 9.16 14.33
C PRO A 318 27.17 7.67 14.24
N ASP A 319 27.22 6.95 15.36
CA ASP A 319 26.89 5.52 15.40
C ASP A 319 25.38 5.29 15.33
N GLU A 320 24.58 6.07 16.04
CA GLU A 320 23.11 6.03 15.93
C GLU A 320 22.62 6.41 14.52
N LEU A 321 23.22 7.46 13.95
CA LEU A 321 22.98 7.85 12.58
C LEU A 321 23.31 6.70 11.62
N ARG A 322 24.45 6.03 11.82
CA ARG A 322 24.81 4.85 11.01
C ARG A 322 23.80 3.73 11.16
N GLU A 323 23.36 3.42 12.38
CA GLU A 323 22.39 2.35 12.63
C GLU A 323 21.07 2.59 11.91
N VAL A 324 20.53 3.81 11.98
CA VAL A 324 19.27 4.13 11.29
C VAL A 324 19.44 4.10 9.77
N LEU A 325 20.55 4.67 9.26
CA LEU A 325 20.82 4.71 7.82
C LEU A 325 21.22 3.36 7.20
N VAL A 326 21.69 2.39 7.98
CA VAL A 326 22.19 1.08 7.48
C VAL A 326 21.32 -0.10 7.90
N GLN A 327 20.60 0.00 9.01
CA GLN A 327 19.81 -1.10 9.58
C GLN A 327 18.31 -0.77 9.75
N GLY A 328 17.93 0.51 9.66
CA GLY A 328 16.56 0.97 9.87
C GLY A 328 15.68 1.03 8.60
N GLU A 329 14.49 1.62 8.74
CA GLU A 329 13.46 1.77 7.69
C GLU A 329 13.96 2.52 6.45
N VAL A 330 15.04 3.29 6.59
CA VAL A 330 15.67 4.10 5.53
C VAL A 330 16.95 3.47 4.95
N LYS A 331 17.21 2.19 5.25
CA LYS A 331 18.41 1.45 4.81
C LYS A 331 18.70 1.57 3.32
N ASN A 332 17.64 1.56 2.51
CA ASN A 332 17.77 1.56 1.07
C ASN A 332 18.16 2.96 0.51
N ILE A 333 17.87 4.04 1.25
CA ILE A 333 18.07 5.44 0.83
C ILE A 333 19.54 5.87 0.82
N CYS A 334 20.33 5.42 1.82
CA CYS A 334 21.63 6.02 2.08
C CYS A 334 22.83 5.23 1.56
N GLY A 335 22.66 3.93 1.28
CA GLY A 335 23.72 3.01 0.86
C GLY A 335 24.74 2.74 1.96
N SER A 336 25.39 1.57 1.92
CA SER A 336 26.21 1.03 3.03
C SER A 336 27.57 1.70 3.29
N ARG A 337 27.83 2.92 2.81
CA ARG A 337 29.19 3.51 2.90
C ARG A 337 29.38 4.36 4.14
N VAL A 338 30.35 3.98 4.96
CA VAL A 338 30.85 4.70 6.15
C VAL A 338 31.17 6.17 5.85
N ASP A 339 31.67 6.48 4.64
CA ASP A 339 31.96 7.85 4.18
C ASP A 339 30.74 8.78 4.17
N THR A 340 29.53 8.23 4.16
CA THR A 340 28.28 9.00 4.15
C THR A 340 28.04 9.71 5.48
N VAL A 341 28.34 9.06 6.59
CA VAL A 341 28.07 9.59 7.94
C VAL A 341 28.96 10.80 8.22
N ALA A 342 30.26 10.69 7.96
CA ALA A 342 31.22 11.78 8.17
C ALA A 342 30.84 13.04 7.36
N ARG A 343 30.38 12.85 6.11
CA ARG A 343 29.91 13.95 5.27
C ARG A 343 28.64 14.60 5.84
N ILE A 344 27.68 13.81 6.31
CA ILE A 344 26.46 14.34 6.93
C ILE A 344 26.79 15.13 8.19
N MET A 345 27.64 14.59 9.07
CA MET A 345 28.07 15.28 10.28
C MET A 345 28.68 16.64 9.92
N GLY A 346 29.62 16.69 8.96
CA GLY A 346 30.21 17.96 8.52
C GLY A 346 29.26 18.94 7.82
N GLU A 347 28.06 18.51 7.41
CA GLU A 347 27.04 19.38 6.82
C GLU A 347 26.05 19.92 7.87
N VAL A 348 25.92 19.28 9.04
CA VAL A 348 24.83 19.52 9.99
C VAL A 348 25.32 19.91 11.39
N ASP A 349 26.42 19.32 11.87
CA ASP A 349 27.08 19.67 13.12
C ASP A 349 27.75 21.05 12.98
N THR A 350 27.03 22.09 13.37
CA THR A 350 27.48 23.48 13.33
C THR A 350 28.27 23.86 14.57
N SER A 351 28.02 23.16 15.69
CA SER A 351 28.71 23.35 16.96
C SER A 351 30.14 22.79 16.94
N GLY A 352 30.40 21.78 16.11
CA GLY A 352 31.66 21.06 16.03
C GLY A 352 31.90 20.09 17.19
N ASP A 353 30.85 19.70 17.92
CA ASP A 353 30.95 18.79 19.07
C ASP A 353 30.93 17.30 18.68
N GLY A 354 30.72 17.00 17.39
CA GLY A 354 30.67 15.65 16.85
C GLY A 354 29.33 14.95 17.06
N LEU A 355 28.29 15.68 17.48
CA LEU A 355 26.91 15.22 17.66
C LEU A 355 25.96 16.12 16.86
N ILE A 356 24.68 15.74 16.77
CA ILE A 356 23.63 16.58 16.17
C ILE A 356 22.53 16.77 17.20
N ASP A 357 22.37 18.00 17.71
CA ASP A 357 21.26 18.34 18.59
C ASP A 357 19.96 18.64 17.80
N PHE A 358 18.86 18.90 18.52
CA PHE A 358 17.59 19.18 17.86
C PHE A 358 17.56 20.48 17.07
N ASP A 359 18.26 21.51 17.55
CA ASP A 359 18.28 22.82 16.90
C ASP A 359 19.05 22.74 15.57
N GLU A 360 20.16 22.00 15.55
CA GLU A 360 20.92 21.66 14.35
C GLU A 360 20.09 20.83 13.37
N PHE A 361 19.39 19.81 13.87
CA PHE A 361 18.45 19.03 13.06
C PHE A 361 17.34 19.90 12.46
N MET A 362 16.75 20.81 13.25
CA MET A 362 15.73 21.75 12.80
C MET A 362 16.25 22.76 11.77
N ASN A 363 17.48 23.24 11.94
CA ASN A 363 18.13 24.14 10.98
C ASN A 363 18.35 23.45 9.63
N MET A 364 18.82 22.19 9.66
CA MET A 364 18.89 21.33 8.48
C MET A 364 17.50 21.16 7.83
N MET A 365 16.47 20.84 8.61
CA MET A 365 15.10 20.68 8.09
C MET A 365 14.57 21.96 7.44
N ARG A 366 14.88 23.14 7.99
CA ARG A 366 14.51 24.45 7.42
C ARG A 366 15.28 24.79 6.15
N GLY A 367 16.43 24.16 5.91
CA GLY A 367 17.33 24.50 4.80
C GLY A 367 18.08 25.81 5.04
N LYS A 368 18.22 26.24 6.29
CA LYS A 368 19.08 27.37 6.64
C LYS A 368 20.51 26.83 6.73
N ARG A 369 21.39 27.35 5.86
CA ARG A 369 22.84 27.20 5.98
C ARG A 369 23.38 28.10 7.07
#